data_AF-A0A449G878-F1
#
_entry.id   AF-A0A449G878-F1
#
_cell.length_a   1.000
_cell.length_b   1.000
_cell.length_c   1.000
_cell.angle_alpha   90.00
_cell.angle_beta   90.00
_cell.angle_gamma   90.00
#
_symmetry.space_group_name_H-M   'P 1'
#
loop_
_entity.id
_entity.type
_entity.pdbx_description
1 polymer ?
#
loop_
_entity_poly.entity_id
_entity_poly.type
_entity_poly.pdbx_seq_one_letter_code
_entity_poly.pdbx_strand_id
1 'polypeptide(L)'
;MKPLNPRRVGLVCAACAVLTGAVLAGCGDRVQGTALPDTVQVSIYKTEAASSSAAATSSRRAAAQAQAIGENCGAFPNTTGAGVRAYNEFVDAHDANAPDYAAKRDAAAQTLDGAAGTVEAGVNAAGESLPPDLAAKFIEYVNAARQLAEETRKMSYHANVDALNAASLRVNDARNAVREACPAR
;
A
#
# COMPACT_ATOMS: atom_id res chain seq x y z
N MET A 1 -55.06 50.14 -14.57
CA MET A 1 -54.63 49.28 -13.44
C MET A 1 -53.23 49.73 -13.03
N LYS A 2 -53.03 50.20 -11.79
CA LYS A 2 -51.78 50.82 -11.34
C LYS A 2 -50.86 49.72 -10.77
N PRO A 3 -49.61 49.55 -11.26
CA PRO A 3 -48.76 48.47 -10.81
C PRO A 3 -48.26 48.73 -9.38
N LEU A 4 -48.40 47.72 -8.52
CA LEU A 4 -47.84 47.72 -7.17
C LEU A 4 -46.31 47.62 -7.27
N ASN A 5 -45.62 48.54 -6.61
CA ASN A 5 -44.15 48.61 -6.62
C ASN A 5 -43.57 47.51 -5.71
N PRO A 6 -42.85 46.51 -6.25
CA PRO A 6 -42.40 45.33 -5.50
C PRO A 6 -41.44 45.66 -4.35
N ARG A 7 -40.75 46.80 -4.41
CA ARG A 7 -39.86 47.26 -3.33
C ARG A 7 -40.61 47.66 -2.06
N ARG A 8 -41.85 48.13 -2.16
CA ARG A 8 -42.68 48.50 -0.99
C ARG A 8 -43.32 47.29 -0.33
N VAL A 9 -43.63 46.25 -1.10
CA VAL A 9 -44.20 44.99 -0.58
C VAL A 9 -43.15 44.19 0.19
N GLY A 10 -41.90 44.13 -0.31
CA GLY A 10 -40.82 43.43 0.39
C GLY A 10 -40.45 44.03 1.76
N LEU A 11 -40.53 45.36 1.90
CA LEU A 11 -40.21 46.04 3.16
C LEU A 11 -41.25 45.78 4.26
N VAL A 12 -42.54 45.64 3.90
CA VAL A 12 -43.63 45.37 4.84
C VAL A 12 -43.56 43.95 5.37
N CYS A 13 -43.25 42.96 4.52
CA CYS A 13 -43.08 41.57 4.96
C CYS A 13 -41.88 41.38 5.89
N ALA A 14 -40.77 42.07 5.64
CA ALA A 14 -39.59 42.02 6.52
C ALA A 14 -39.87 42.66 7.90
N ALA A 15 -40.60 43.78 7.94
CA ALA A 15 -40.94 44.45 9.20
C ALA A 15 -41.90 43.60 10.06
N CYS A 16 -42.87 42.92 9.45
CA CYS A 16 -43.76 42.01 10.19
C CYS A 16 -43.01 40.83 10.82
N ALA A 17 -42.04 40.23 10.12
CA ALA A 17 -41.29 39.08 10.63
C ALA A 17 -40.42 39.41 11.86
N VAL A 18 -39.77 40.58 11.86
CA VAL A 18 -38.93 41.03 12.98
C VAL A 18 -39.78 41.36 14.22
N LEU A 19 -40.96 41.96 14.02
CA LEU A 19 -41.87 42.28 15.12
C LEU A 19 -42.47 41.02 15.76
N THR A 20 -42.87 40.01 14.97
CA THR A 20 -43.36 38.75 15.53
C THR A 20 -42.27 37.95 16.25
N GLY A 21 -41.02 38.00 15.77
CA GLY A 21 -39.88 37.35 16.45
C GLY A 21 -39.51 38.00 17.78
N ALA A 22 -39.65 39.33 17.88
CA ALA A 22 -39.34 40.06 19.12
C ALA A 22 -40.40 39.85 20.22
N VAL A 23 -41.67 39.66 19.86
CA VAL A 23 -42.77 39.46 20.84
C VAL A 23 -42.74 38.05 21.45
N LEU A 24 -42.28 37.03 20.71
CA LEU A 24 -42.08 35.68 21.25
C LEU A 24 -40.92 35.58 22.26
N ALA A 25 -40.01 36.56 22.29
CA ALA A 25 -38.92 36.63 23.25
C ALA A 25 -39.30 37.33 24.58
N GLY A 26 -40.53 37.87 24.70
CA GLY A 26 -40.95 38.76 25.80
C GLY A 26 -41.92 38.17 26.84
N CYS A 27 -42.51 37.00 26.60
CA CYS A 27 -43.52 36.40 27.51
C CYS A 27 -43.21 34.96 27.94
N GLY A 28 -41.98 34.49 27.74
CA GLY A 28 -41.50 33.28 28.39
C GLY A 28 -40.78 33.67 29.68
N ASP A 29 -41.21 33.14 30.83
CA ASP A 29 -40.42 33.16 32.06
C ASP A 29 -38.97 32.77 31.72
N ARG A 30 -38.04 33.72 31.81
CA ARG A 30 -36.63 33.39 31.69
C ARG A 30 -36.24 32.64 32.95
N VAL A 31 -36.29 31.31 32.89
CA VAL A 31 -35.58 30.49 33.86
C VAL A 31 -34.09 30.81 33.67
N GLN A 32 -33.51 31.53 34.64
CA GLN A 32 -32.05 31.73 34.72
C GLN A 32 -31.41 30.38 35.05
N GLY A 33 -31.24 29.56 34.01
CA GLY A 33 -30.44 28.35 34.04
C GLY A 33 -29.33 28.48 33.00
N THR A 34 -28.08 28.39 33.43
CA THR A 34 -27.01 28.06 32.50
C THR A 34 -27.30 26.65 31.99
N ALA A 35 -27.44 26.46 30.68
CA ALA A 35 -27.54 25.12 30.09
C ALA A 35 -26.19 24.41 30.28
N LEU A 36 -26.03 23.73 31.42
CA LEU A 36 -24.88 22.88 31.66
C LEU A 36 -25.07 21.60 30.85
N PRO A 37 -24.06 21.15 30.08
CA PRO A 37 -24.12 19.87 29.40
C PRO A 37 -24.36 18.76 30.43
N ASP A 38 -25.28 17.85 30.11
CA ASP A 38 -25.40 16.60 30.86
C ASP A 38 -24.08 15.83 30.70
N THR A 39 -23.35 15.68 31.80
CA THR A 39 -22.03 15.08 31.84
C THR A 39 -22.05 13.61 31.42
N VAL A 40 -23.21 12.93 31.57
CA VAL A 40 -23.44 11.55 31.11
C VAL A 40 -23.59 11.51 29.59
N GLN A 41 -24.37 12.41 28.99
CA GLN A 41 -24.51 12.50 27.53
C GLN A 41 -23.19 12.88 26.86
N VAL A 42 -22.43 13.81 27.45
CA VAL A 42 -21.11 14.21 26.94
C VAL A 42 -20.09 13.05 27.02
N SER A 43 -20.12 12.24 28.08
CA SER A 43 -19.21 11.09 28.20
C SER A 43 -19.55 9.97 27.22
N ILE A 44 -20.84 9.68 27.01
CA ILE A 44 -21.31 8.72 26.00
C ILE A 44 -20.89 9.18 24.60
N TYR A 45 -21.17 10.43 24.23
CA TYR A 45 -20.78 10.97 22.92
C TYR A 45 -19.26 10.92 22.70
N LYS A 46 -18.44 11.24 23.71
CA LYS A 46 -16.98 11.15 23.62
C LYS A 46 -16.52 9.70 23.37
N THR A 47 -17.10 8.73 24.05
CA THR A 47 -16.81 7.31 23.86
C THR A 47 -17.22 6.84 22.46
N GLU A 48 -18.40 7.24 21.98
CA GLU A 48 -18.86 6.91 20.62
C GLU A 48 -17.99 7.56 19.54
N ALA A 49 -17.62 8.82 19.70
CA ALA A 49 -16.72 9.52 18.79
C ALA A 49 -15.31 8.89 18.78
N ALA A 50 -14.80 8.49 19.94
CA ALA A 50 -13.52 7.79 20.06
C ALA A 50 -13.58 6.41 19.38
N SER A 51 -14.63 5.63 19.62
CA SER A 51 -14.81 4.32 18.99
C SER A 51 -14.97 4.40 17.47
N SER A 52 -15.74 5.37 16.98
CA SER A 52 -15.91 5.64 15.54
C SER A 52 -14.60 6.07 14.88
N SER A 53 -13.82 6.94 15.55
CA SER A 53 -12.51 7.38 15.07
C SER A 53 -11.50 6.23 15.04
N ALA A 54 -11.52 5.36 16.06
CA ALA A 54 -10.70 4.16 16.11
C ALA A 54 -11.07 3.17 15.00
N ALA A 55 -12.38 2.95 14.76
CA ALA A 55 -12.88 2.09 13.69
C ALA A 55 -12.50 2.63 12.30
N ALA A 56 -12.64 3.94 12.06
CA ALA A 56 -12.25 4.57 10.81
C ALA A 56 -10.72 4.45 10.58
N THR A 57 -9.91 4.66 11.61
CA THR A 57 -8.45 4.51 11.53
C THR A 57 -8.05 3.06 11.27
N SER A 58 -8.69 2.10 11.95
CA SER A 58 -8.50 0.67 11.72
C SER A 58 -8.82 0.28 10.27
N SER A 59 -9.95 0.76 9.75
CA SER A 59 -10.38 0.52 8.37
C SER A 59 -9.37 1.05 7.34
N ARG A 60 -8.83 2.26 7.56
CA ARG A 60 -7.79 2.84 6.68
C ARG A 60 -6.50 2.02 6.70
N ARG A 61 -6.06 1.55 7.87
CA ARG A 61 -4.86 0.70 8.00
C ARG A 61 -5.06 -0.65 7.29
N ALA A 62 -6.21 -1.28 7.47
CA ALA A 62 -6.53 -2.52 6.79
C ALA A 62 -6.55 -2.35 5.25
N ALA A 63 -7.13 -1.24 4.75
CA ALA A 63 -7.13 -0.93 3.32
C ALA A 63 -5.71 -0.69 2.77
N ALA A 64 -4.87 0.08 3.49
CA ALA A 64 -3.48 0.31 3.11
C ALA A 64 -2.67 -0.99 3.09
N GLN A 65 -2.88 -1.88 4.07
CA GLN A 65 -2.26 -3.19 4.10
C GLN A 65 -2.70 -4.08 2.94
N ALA A 66 -4.01 -4.15 2.65
CA ALA A 66 -4.53 -4.93 1.53
C ALA A 66 -3.98 -4.43 0.19
N GLN A 67 -3.89 -3.10 0.00
CA GLN A 67 -3.29 -2.49 -1.16
C GLN A 67 -1.79 -2.85 -1.27
N ALA A 68 -1.03 -2.69 -0.19
CA ALA A 68 0.41 -3.00 -0.18
C ALA A 68 0.71 -4.47 -0.51
N ILE A 69 -0.08 -5.40 0.05
CA ILE A 69 -0.01 -6.82 -0.29
C ILE A 69 -0.33 -7.03 -1.77
N GLY A 70 -1.44 -6.44 -2.25
CA GLY A 70 -1.90 -6.58 -3.62
C GLY A 70 -0.89 -6.07 -4.66
N GLU A 71 -0.25 -4.93 -4.41
CA GLU A 71 0.76 -4.35 -5.31
C GLU A 71 2.03 -5.21 -5.35
N ASN A 72 2.57 -5.57 -4.18
CA ASN A 72 3.82 -6.34 -4.10
C ASN A 72 3.64 -7.77 -4.63
N CYS A 73 2.62 -8.50 -4.18
CA CYS A 73 2.26 -9.81 -4.72
C CYS A 73 1.77 -9.75 -6.18
N GLY A 74 1.24 -8.60 -6.58
CA GLY A 74 0.81 -8.23 -7.93
C GLY A 74 1.95 -8.24 -8.94
N ALA A 75 3.01 -7.52 -8.63
CA ALA A 75 4.16 -7.35 -9.50
C ALA A 75 5.13 -8.53 -9.46
N PHE A 76 5.25 -9.21 -8.29
CA PHE A 76 6.31 -10.16 -8.02
C PHE A 76 6.51 -11.27 -9.09
N PRO A 77 5.47 -11.99 -9.58
CA PRO A 77 5.69 -13.05 -10.56
C PRO A 77 6.30 -12.54 -11.88
N ASN A 78 5.91 -11.35 -12.32
CA ASN A 78 6.40 -10.77 -13.57
C ASN A 78 7.83 -10.27 -13.41
N THR A 79 8.11 -9.55 -12.32
CA THR A 79 9.44 -9.04 -11.98
C THR A 79 10.46 -10.18 -11.85
N THR A 80 10.12 -11.22 -11.09
CA THR A 80 11.05 -12.35 -10.84
C THR A 80 11.14 -13.30 -12.02
N GLY A 81 10.06 -13.43 -12.81
CA GLY A 81 10.04 -14.28 -14.01
C GLY A 81 11.02 -13.83 -15.09
N ALA A 82 11.34 -12.54 -15.18
CA ALA A 82 12.37 -12.04 -16.08
C ALA A 82 13.78 -12.57 -15.70
N GLY A 83 14.12 -12.54 -14.41
CA GLY A 83 15.38 -13.08 -13.91
C GLY A 83 15.52 -14.58 -14.16
N VAL A 84 14.44 -15.34 -13.99
CA VAL A 84 14.41 -16.80 -14.26
C VAL A 84 14.69 -17.09 -15.72
N ARG A 85 14.04 -16.38 -16.64
CA ARG A 85 14.28 -16.56 -18.08
C ARG A 85 15.72 -16.25 -18.46
N ALA A 86 16.24 -15.11 -18.02
CA ALA A 86 17.62 -14.70 -18.31
C ALA A 86 18.64 -15.70 -17.72
N TYR A 87 18.41 -16.20 -16.50
CA TYR A 87 19.25 -17.21 -15.90
C TYR A 87 19.23 -18.54 -16.67
N ASN A 88 18.05 -19.01 -17.09
CA ASN A 88 17.95 -20.23 -17.90
C ASN A 88 18.66 -20.06 -19.25
N GLU A 89 18.51 -18.92 -19.92
CA GLU A 89 19.25 -18.64 -21.15
C GLU A 89 20.77 -18.65 -20.97
N PHE A 90 21.26 -18.20 -19.81
CA PHE A 90 22.67 -18.29 -19.43
C PHE A 90 23.11 -19.75 -19.25
N VAL A 91 22.33 -20.56 -18.54
CA VAL A 91 22.61 -21.99 -18.34
C VAL A 91 22.63 -22.73 -19.69
N ASP A 92 21.63 -22.50 -20.54
CA ASP A 92 21.58 -23.09 -21.89
C ASP A 92 22.82 -22.72 -22.73
N ALA A 93 23.28 -21.46 -22.63
CA ALA A 93 24.49 -21.00 -23.32
C ALA A 93 25.78 -21.61 -22.75
N HIS A 94 25.84 -21.85 -21.44
CA HIS A 94 26.97 -22.53 -20.79
C HIS A 94 27.05 -23.99 -21.27
N ASP A 95 25.93 -24.71 -21.21
CA ASP A 95 25.85 -26.12 -21.60
C ASP A 95 26.17 -26.34 -23.08
N ALA A 96 25.72 -25.41 -23.95
CA ALA A 96 25.97 -25.47 -25.38
C ALA A 96 27.37 -24.99 -25.80
N ASN A 97 28.22 -24.52 -24.86
CA ASN A 97 29.47 -23.82 -25.17
C ASN A 97 29.28 -22.67 -26.18
N ALA A 98 28.20 -21.91 -26.01
CA ALA A 98 27.79 -20.89 -26.96
C ALA A 98 28.78 -19.70 -27.00
N PRO A 99 29.00 -19.09 -28.18
CA PRO A 99 29.93 -17.97 -28.32
C PRO A 99 29.48 -16.71 -27.57
N ASP A 100 28.18 -16.59 -27.26
CA ASP A 100 27.56 -15.47 -26.54
C ASP A 100 27.38 -15.74 -25.04
N TYR A 101 27.93 -16.85 -24.52
CA TYR A 101 27.87 -17.23 -23.10
C TYR A 101 28.17 -16.09 -22.14
N ALA A 102 29.27 -15.35 -22.35
CA ALA A 102 29.68 -14.27 -21.46
C ALA A 102 28.64 -13.13 -21.43
N ALA A 103 28.08 -12.78 -22.59
CA ALA A 103 27.03 -11.76 -22.67
C ALA A 103 25.75 -12.22 -21.96
N LYS A 104 25.35 -13.50 -22.11
CA LYS A 104 24.18 -14.06 -21.43
C LYS A 104 24.39 -14.19 -19.92
N ARG A 105 25.58 -14.56 -19.46
CA ARG A 105 25.96 -14.56 -18.04
C ARG A 105 25.79 -13.17 -17.42
N ASP A 106 26.34 -12.14 -18.07
CA ASP A 106 26.28 -10.78 -17.55
C ASP A 106 24.85 -10.22 -17.58
N ALA A 107 24.09 -10.53 -18.64
CA ALA A 107 22.67 -10.19 -18.75
C ALA A 107 21.82 -10.87 -17.66
N ALA A 108 22.08 -12.16 -17.37
CA ALA A 108 21.41 -12.90 -16.31
C ALA A 108 21.68 -12.27 -14.94
N ALA A 109 22.95 -12.02 -14.62
CA ALA A 109 23.33 -11.39 -13.35
C ALA A 109 22.73 -9.99 -13.19
N GLN A 110 22.75 -9.16 -14.24
CA GLN A 110 22.14 -7.83 -14.22
C GLN A 110 20.61 -7.91 -14.03
N THR A 111 19.95 -8.85 -14.71
CA THR A 111 18.49 -9.02 -14.62
C THR A 111 18.07 -9.50 -13.24
N LEU A 112 18.82 -10.42 -12.64
CA LEU A 112 18.59 -10.89 -11.27
C LEU A 112 18.73 -9.76 -10.25
N ASP A 113 19.79 -8.95 -10.35
CA ASP A 113 19.98 -7.79 -9.47
C ASP A 113 18.91 -6.72 -9.68
N GLY A 114 18.51 -6.47 -10.93
CA GLY A 114 17.43 -5.53 -11.25
C GLY A 114 16.08 -5.98 -10.70
N ALA A 115 15.77 -7.28 -10.80
CA ALA A 115 14.58 -7.86 -10.20
C ALA A 115 14.62 -7.75 -8.67
N ALA A 116 15.76 -8.04 -8.04
CA ALA A 116 15.96 -7.87 -6.60
C ALA A 116 15.75 -6.41 -6.18
N GLY A 117 16.35 -5.44 -6.88
CA GLY A 117 16.17 -4.01 -6.60
C GLY A 117 14.72 -3.54 -6.76
N THR A 118 13.99 -4.07 -7.75
CA THR A 118 12.57 -3.75 -7.95
C THR A 118 11.71 -4.29 -6.80
N VAL A 119 11.96 -5.52 -6.35
CA VAL A 119 11.25 -6.10 -5.20
C VAL A 119 11.57 -5.34 -3.92
N GLU A 120 12.85 -5.03 -3.66
CA GLU A 120 13.28 -4.25 -2.50
C GLU A 120 12.63 -2.86 -2.48
N ALA A 121 12.56 -2.18 -3.62
CA ALA A 121 11.88 -0.90 -3.74
C ALA A 121 10.38 -1.00 -3.41
N GLY A 122 9.71 -2.07 -3.86
CA GLY A 122 8.30 -2.33 -3.53
C GLY A 122 8.07 -2.54 -2.03
N VAL A 123 8.95 -3.32 -1.37
CA VAL A 123 8.90 -3.54 0.08
C VAL A 123 9.12 -2.24 0.84
N ASN A 124 10.13 -1.45 0.45
CA ASN A 124 10.43 -0.16 1.08
C ASN A 124 9.29 0.84 0.91
N ALA A 125 8.65 0.87 -0.26
CA ALA A 125 7.50 1.73 -0.52
C ALA A 125 6.27 1.33 0.32
N ALA A 126 6.05 0.03 0.55
CA ALA A 126 4.97 -0.46 1.39
C ALA A 126 5.19 -0.16 2.88
N GLY A 127 6.44 -0.21 3.35
CA GLY A 127 6.82 0.06 4.73
C GLY A 127 6.01 -0.78 5.72
N GLU A 128 5.47 -0.13 6.76
CA GLU A 128 4.68 -0.78 7.81
C GLU A 128 3.32 -1.34 7.33
N SER A 129 2.89 -1.00 6.11
CA SER A 129 1.65 -1.55 5.55
C SER A 129 1.80 -3.01 5.14
N LEU A 130 3.04 -3.48 4.89
CA LEU A 130 3.29 -4.88 4.58
C LEU A 130 3.37 -5.72 5.89
N PRO A 131 2.69 -6.87 5.98
CA PRO A 131 2.87 -7.78 7.10
C PRO A 131 4.36 -8.13 7.29
N PRO A 132 4.92 -8.08 8.52
CA PRO A 132 6.35 -8.30 8.75
C PRO A 132 6.87 -9.64 8.21
N ASP A 133 6.07 -10.69 8.34
CA ASP A 133 6.40 -12.02 7.83
C ASP A 133 6.50 -12.05 6.29
N LEU A 134 5.61 -11.35 5.60
CA LEU A 134 5.65 -11.22 4.14
C LEU A 134 6.84 -10.35 3.70
N ALA A 135 7.12 -9.26 4.42
CA ALA A 135 8.29 -8.42 4.17
C ALA A 135 9.59 -9.21 4.29
N ALA A 136 9.72 -10.02 5.35
CA ALA A 136 10.89 -10.88 5.55
C ALA A 136 11.10 -11.87 4.39
N LYS A 137 10.02 -12.46 3.86
CA LYS A 137 10.10 -13.36 2.70
C LYS A 137 10.54 -12.64 1.42
N PHE A 138 10.04 -11.43 1.16
CA PHE A 138 10.52 -10.63 0.04
C PHE A 138 12.00 -10.25 0.19
N ILE A 139 12.42 -9.85 1.40
CA ILE A 139 13.82 -9.53 1.69
C ILE A 139 14.73 -10.75 1.50
N GLU A 140 14.28 -11.95 1.92
CA GLU A 140 15.03 -13.17 1.66
C GLU A 140 15.16 -13.46 0.15
N TYR A 141 14.09 -13.27 -0.63
CA TYR A 141 14.18 -13.35 -2.08
C TYR A 141 15.21 -12.34 -2.65
N VAL A 142 15.20 -11.09 -2.19
CA VAL A 142 16.15 -10.05 -2.63
C VAL A 142 17.59 -10.50 -2.36
N ASN A 143 17.88 -10.99 -1.15
CA ASN A 143 19.21 -11.45 -0.77
C ASN A 143 19.64 -12.67 -1.58
N ALA A 144 18.76 -13.65 -1.76
CA ALA A 144 19.03 -14.85 -2.55
C ALA A 144 19.26 -14.54 -4.04
N ALA A 145 18.47 -13.63 -4.61
CA ALA A 145 18.63 -13.20 -6.01
C ALA A 145 19.96 -12.46 -6.24
N ARG A 146 20.36 -11.58 -5.31
CA ARG A 146 21.67 -10.91 -5.34
C ARG A 146 22.83 -11.90 -5.21
N GLN A 147 22.68 -12.89 -4.31
CA GLN A 147 23.67 -13.95 -4.18
C GLN A 147 23.80 -14.76 -5.48
N LEU A 148 22.68 -15.14 -6.11
CA LEU A 148 22.73 -15.84 -7.39
C LEU A 148 23.36 -14.97 -8.49
N ALA A 149 23.07 -13.68 -8.54
CA ALA A 149 23.69 -12.76 -9.49
C ALA A 149 25.22 -12.68 -9.28
N GLU A 150 25.68 -12.66 -8.03
CA GLU A 150 27.10 -12.70 -7.69
C GLU A 150 27.78 -14.00 -8.16
N GLU A 151 27.20 -15.15 -7.83
CA GLU A 151 27.73 -16.45 -8.27
C GLU A 151 27.69 -16.60 -9.80
N THR A 152 26.64 -16.10 -10.45
CA THR A 152 26.53 -16.09 -11.91
C THR A 152 27.69 -15.33 -12.54
N ARG A 153 28.11 -14.19 -11.99
CA ARG A 153 29.26 -13.42 -12.52
C ARG A 153 30.59 -14.15 -12.39
N LYS A 154 30.74 -15.01 -11.37
CA LYS A 154 31.95 -15.80 -11.14
C LYS A 154 32.09 -16.95 -12.14
N MET A 155 31.02 -17.27 -12.87
CA MET A 155 31.01 -18.41 -13.77
C MET A 155 31.92 -18.21 -15.00
N SER A 156 32.57 -19.32 -15.32
CA SER A 156 33.29 -19.59 -16.56
C SER A 156 33.04 -21.05 -16.96
N TYR A 157 33.49 -21.48 -18.14
CA TYR A 157 33.36 -22.88 -18.57
C TYR A 157 34.06 -23.89 -17.67
N HIS A 158 35.00 -23.46 -16.83
CA HIS A 158 35.75 -24.32 -15.92
C HIS A 158 35.48 -24.02 -14.44
N ALA A 159 34.55 -23.11 -14.13
CA ALA A 159 34.19 -22.81 -12.76
C ALA A 159 33.44 -24.00 -12.13
N ASN A 160 33.68 -24.24 -10.84
CA ASN A 160 32.87 -25.16 -10.06
C ASN A 160 31.44 -24.59 -9.93
N VAL A 161 30.43 -25.42 -10.18
CA VAL A 161 29.01 -25.03 -10.21
C VAL A 161 28.30 -25.19 -8.86
N ASP A 162 28.94 -25.73 -7.82
CA ASP A 162 28.29 -26.06 -6.56
C ASP A 162 27.73 -24.81 -5.86
N ALA A 163 28.51 -23.73 -5.83
CA ALA A 163 28.08 -22.45 -5.26
C ALA A 163 26.91 -21.84 -6.05
N LEU A 164 26.97 -21.91 -7.39
CA LEU A 164 25.90 -21.47 -8.28
C LEU A 164 24.61 -22.26 -8.05
N ASN A 165 24.71 -23.60 -7.96
CA ASN A 165 23.58 -24.50 -7.73
C ASN A 165 22.94 -24.27 -6.36
N ALA A 166 23.75 -24.07 -5.32
CA ALA A 166 23.26 -23.73 -3.99
C ALA A 166 22.52 -22.38 -3.98
N ALA A 167 23.06 -21.35 -4.65
CA ALA A 167 22.40 -20.05 -4.79
C ALA A 167 21.10 -20.14 -5.61
N SER A 168 21.10 -20.96 -6.67
CA SER A 168 19.94 -21.21 -7.53
C SER A 168 18.80 -21.88 -6.77
N LEU A 169 19.11 -22.90 -5.95
CA LEU A 169 18.15 -23.54 -5.07
C LEU A 169 17.57 -22.53 -4.07
N ARG A 170 18.43 -21.76 -3.39
CA ARG A 170 18.01 -20.77 -2.39
C ARG A 170 17.05 -19.73 -2.98
N VAL A 171 17.34 -19.17 -4.16
CA VAL A 171 16.45 -18.17 -4.77
C VAL A 171 15.12 -18.78 -5.20
N ASN A 172 15.11 -20.04 -5.64
CA ASN A 172 13.89 -20.75 -5.99
C ASN A 172 13.02 -20.99 -4.76
N ASP A 173 13.61 -21.42 -3.65
CA ASP A 173 12.91 -21.62 -2.37
C ASP A 173 12.35 -20.31 -1.84
N ALA A 174 13.15 -19.24 -1.83
CA ALA A 174 12.70 -17.91 -1.42
C ALA A 174 11.56 -17.38 -2.31
N ARG A 175 11.64 -17.59 -3.63
CA ARG A 175 10.57 -17.21 -4.56
C ARG A 175 9.29 -18.00 -4.29
N ASN A 176 9.38 -19.30 -3.99
CA ASN A 176 8.23 -20.12 -3.67
C ASN A 176 7.61 -19.72 -2.33
N ALA A 177 8.43 -19.44 -1.31
CA ALA A 177 7.96 -18.95 -0.01
C ALA A 177 7.15 -17.66 -0.15
N VAL A 178 7.59 -16.71 -0.99
CA VAL A 178 6.81 -15.49 -1.30
C VAL A 178 5.49 -15.85 -2.01
N ARG A 179 5.52 -16.74 -3.00
CA ARG A 179 4.31 -17.15 -3.75
C ARG A 179 3.27 -17.81 -2.85
N GLU A 180 3.70 -18.62 -1.90
CA GLU A 180 2.84 -19.29 -0.93
C GLU A 180 2.25 -18.33 0.12
N ALA A 181 3.02 -17.30 0.50
CA ALA A 181 2.56 -16.27 1.44
C ALA A 181 1.65 -15.21 0.79
N CYS A 182 1.77 -15.02 -0.52
CA CYS A 182 0.88 -14.15 -1.28
C CYS A 182 -0.53 -14.77 -1.43
N PRO A 183 -1.60 -13.97 -1.38
CA PRO A 183 -2.95 -14.48 -1.59
C PRO A 183 -3.07 -15.11 -2.99
N ALA A 184 -3.75 -16.26 -3.05
CA ALA A 184 -4.07 -16.93 -4.29
C ALA A 184 -4.84 -15.97 -5.21
N ARG A 185 -4.47 -15.95 -6.49
CA ARG A 185 -5.20 -15.21 -7.53
C ARG A 185 -6.24 -16.09 -8.18
#